data_AF-A0A956W0R7-F1
#
_entry.id   AF-A0A956W0R7-F1
#
_cell.length_a   1.000
_cell.length_b   1.000
_cell.length_c   1.000
_cell.angle_alpha   90.00
_cell.angle_beta   90.00
_cell.angle_gamma   90.00
#
_symmetry.space_group_name_H-M   'P 1'
#
loop_
_entity.id
_entity.type
_entity.pdbx_description
1 polymer ?
#
loop_
_entity_poly.entity_id
_entity_poly.type
_entity_poly.pdbx_seq_one_letter_code
_entity_poly.pdbx_strand_id
1 'polypeptide(L)' 'LLGVYTRTGPGVVVVVYEGIANGRGSVGEESLEIGWFRPQEIPWPELAFDTTNWALRDWMNRRGHALPPEAHVEPGTGR' A
#
# COMPACT_ATOMS: atom_id res chain seq x y z
N LEU A 1 -7.80 10.30 -9.41
CA LEU A 1 -8.33 9.35 -8.40
C LEU A 1 -7.85 7.96 -8.74
N LEU A 2 -7.20 7.26 -7.81
CA LEU A 2 -6.79 5.88 -8.00
C LEU A 2 -7.96 4.95 -7.67
N GLY A 3 -8.53 5.03 -6.47
CA GLY A 3 -9.65 4.15 -6.09
C GLY A 3 -10.29 4.55 -4.76
N VAL A 4 -11.36 3.85 -4.42
CA VAL A 4 -12.09 3.98 -3.15
C VAL A 4 -12.22 2.59 -2.56
N TYR A 5 -11.70 2.40 -1.35
CA TYR A 5 -11.63 1.12 -0.67
C TYR A 5 -12.34 1.21 0.68
N THR A 6 -13.03 0.16 1.08
CA THR A 6 -13.79 0.15 2.33
C THR A 6 -13.20 -0.87 3.29
N ARG A 7 -12.95 -0.46 4.54
CA ARG A 7 -12.68 -1.35 5.67
C ARG A 7 -13.93 -1.44 6.52
N THR A 8 -14.68 -2.50 6.32
CA THR A 8 -16.01 -2.69 6.92
C THR A 8 -15.96 -2.82 8.44
N GLY A 9 -14.98 -3.53 9.00
CA GLY A 9 -14.84 -3.69 10.46
C GLY A 9 -14.72 -2.36 11.20
N PRO A 10 -13.74 -1.50 10.85
CA PRO A 10 -13.60 -0.16 11.43
C PRO A 10 -14.62 0.88 10.94
N GLY A 11 -15.45 0.57 9.92
CA GLY A 11 -16.38 1.52 9.33
C GLY A 11 -15.73 2.68 8.57
N VAL A 12 -14.55 2.46 7.96
CA VAL A 12 -13.76 3.51 7.29
C VAL A 12 -13.78 3.34 5.77
N VAL A 13 -13.95 4.45 5.06
CA VAL A 13 -13.74 4.55 3.60
C VAL A 13 -12.41 5.26 3.34
N VAL A 14 -11.54 4.63 2.54
CA VAL A 14 -10.23 5.15 2.14
C VAL A 14 -10.29 5.56 0.68
N VAL A 15 -10.08 6.84 0.39
CA VAL A 15 -10.01 7.39 -0.96
C VAL A 15 -8.55 7.66 -1.31
N VAL A 16 -8.02 6.98 -2.33
CA VAL A 16 -6.61 7.08 -2.71
C VAL A 16 -6.45 7.88 -4.00
N TYR A 17 -5.54 8.85 -3.98
CA TYR A 17 -5.16 9.66 -5.15
C TYR A 17 -3.72 9.34 -5.54
N GLU A 18 -3.43 9.47 -6.82
CA GLU A 18 -2.06 9.42 -7.32
C GLU A 18 -1.50 10.85 -7.34
N GLY A 19 -0.26 11.01 -6.88
CA GLY A 19 0.43 12.29 -6.84
C GLY A 19 1.91 12.13 -7.20
N ILE A 20 2.53 13.25 -7.56
CA ILE A 20 3.98 13.35 -7.79
C ILE A 20 4.55 14.22 -6.69
N ALA A 21 5.57 13.73 -6.02
CA ALA A 21 6.25 14.50 -4.99
C ALA A 21 7.26 15.47 -5.61
N ASN A 22 7.22 16.72 -5.17
CA ASN A 22 8.18 17.74 -5.56
C ASN A 22 9.20 17.92 -4.44
N GLY A 23 10.34 17.22 -4.55
CA GLY A 23 11.44 17.30 -3.58
C GLY A 23 11.69 15.99 -2.83
N ARG A 24 12.38 16.09 -1.69
CA ARG A 24 12.70 14.94 -0.82
C ARG A 24 11.83 14.98 0.44
N GLY A 25 11.31 13.82 0.82
CA GLY A 25 10.61 13.66 2.09
C GLY A 25 11.57 13.72 3.28
N SER A 26 11.05 14.18 4.42
CA SER A 26 11.71 14.13 5.73
C SER A 26 10.75 13.49 6.73
N VAL A 27 11.31 12.82 7.73
CA VAL A 27 10.53 12.21 8.82
C VAL A 27 9.84 13.29 9.65
N GLY A 28 8.56 13.09 9.98
CA GLY A 28 7.76 13.93 10.88
C GLY A 28 7.34 13.16 12.14
N GLU A 29 6.55 13.79 13.03
CA GLU A 29 6.15 13.19 14.32
C GLU A 29 5.39 11.85 14.19
N GLU A 30 4.66 11.68 13.09
CA GLU A 30 3.83 10.48 12.83
C GLU A 30 4.57 9.37 12.07
N SER A 31 5.87 9.53 11.80
CA SER A 31 6.65 8.57 11.03
C SER A 31 7.97 8.29 11.71
N LEU A 32 8.43 7.05 11.68
CA LEU A 32 9.78 6.69 12.16
C LEU A 32 10.81 6.78 11.04
N GLU A 33 10.42 6.43 9.82
CA GLU A 33 11.28 6.38 8.64
C GLU A 33 10.50 6.79 7.38
N ILE A 34 11.22 7.29 6.37
CA ILE A 34 10.68 7.58 5.05
C ILE A 34 11.69 7.16 3.98
N GLY A 35 11.20 6.55 2.90
CA GLY A 35 12.03 6.03 1.83
C GLY A 35 11.37 6.17 0.46
N TRP A 36 12.19 6.25 -0.58
CA TRP A 36 11.77 6.10 -1.96
C TRP A 36 11.95 4.65 -2.37
N PHE A 37 10.90 4.04 -2.91
CA PHE A 37 10.92 2.65 -3.36
C PHE A 37 10.69 2.60 -4.87
N ARG A 38 11.50 1.82 -5.60
CA ARG A 38 11.09 1.39 -6.93
C ARG A 38 9.88 0.46 -6.80
N PRO A 39 9.05 0.32 -7.86
CA PRO A 39 7.87 -0.57 -7.81
C PRO A 39 8.20 -2.00 -7.35
N GLN A 40 9.38 -2.52 -7.68
CA GLN A 40 9.83 -3.86 -7.34
C GLN A 40 10.39 -3.97 -5.91
N GLU A 41 10.64 -2.85 -5.24
CA GLU A 41 11.22 -2.76 -3.91
C GLU A 41 10.16 -2.49 -2.84
N ILE A 42 8.87 -2.39 -3.22
CA ILE A 42 7.77 -2.20 -2.27
C ILE A 42 7.78 -3.34 -1.25
N PRO A 43 7.84 -3.05 0.07
CA PRO A 43 7.92 -4.07 1.12
C PRO A 43 6.52 -4.64 1.44
N TRP A 44 5.97 -5.41 0.50
CA TRP A 44 4.60 -5.95 0.58
C TRP A 44 4.22 -6.62 1.91
N PRO A 45 5.08 -7.47 2.53
CA PRO A 45 4.75 -8.13 3.78
C PRO A 45 4.68 -7.18 5.00
N GLU A 46 5.25 -5.98 4.88
CA GLU A 46 5.35 -4.99 5.96
C GLU A 46 4.21 -3.96 5.91
N LEU A 47 3.40 -3.96 4.85
CA LEU A 47 2.26 -3.05 4.71
C LEU A 47 1.19 -3.36 5.77
N ALA A 48 0.92 -2.40 6.64
CA ALA A 48 0.03 -2.58 7.78
C ALA A 48 -1.47 -2.74 7.44
N PHE A 49 -1.90 -2.31 6.24
CA PHE A 49 -3.32 -2.28 5.87
C PHE A 49 -3.57 -2.89 4.50
N ASP A 50 -4.59 -3.76 4.42
CA ASP A 50 -5.05 -4.37 3.16
C ASP A 50 -5.42 -3.32 2.11
N THR A 51 -6.04 -2.21 2.51
CA THR A 51 -6.39 -1.12 1.59
C THR A 51 -5.17 -0.48 0.94
N THR A 52 -4.05 -0.40 1.66
CA THR A 52 -2.78 0.08 1.09
C THR A 52 -2.23 -0.93 0.09
N ASN A 53 -2.29 -2.23 0.42
CA ASN A 53 -1.88 -3.30 -0.49
C ASN A 53 -2.71 -3.28 -1.79
N TRP A 54 -4.04 -3.27 -1.68
CA TRP A 54 -4.95 -3.21 -2.83
C TRP A 54 -4.70 -1.97 -3.69
N ALA A 55 -4.56 -0.80 -3.07
CA ALA A 55 -4.30 0.43 -3.80
C ALA A 55 -2.98 0.38 -4.58
N LEU A 56 -1.90 -0.10 -3.97
CA LEU A 56 -0.61 -0.21 -4.64
C LEU A 56 -0.64 -1.24 -5.79
N ARG A 57 -1.35 -2.37 -5.62
CA ARG A 57 -1.55 -3.36 -6.71
C ARG A 57 -2.33 -2.77 -7.88
N ASP A 58 -3.40 -2.03 -7.61
CA ASP A 58 -4.18 -1.32 -8.63
C ASP A 58 -3.32 -0.29 -9.39
N TRP A 59 -2.47 0.43 -8.66
CA TRP A 59 -1.51 1.36 -9.26
C TRP A 59 -0.50 0.63 -10.16
N MET A 60 0.08 -0.49 -9.71
CA MET A 60 1.01 -1.29 -10.50
C MET A 60 0.37 -1.77 -11.80
N ASN A 61 -0.85 -2.33 -11.72
CA ASN A 61 -1.61 -2.77 -12.89
C ASN A 61 -1.83 -1.63 -13.89
N ARG A 62 -2.26 -0.45 -13.41
CA ARG A 62 -2.47 0.73 -14.26
C ARG A 62 -1.20 1.26 -14.90
N ARG A 63 -0.04 1.11 -14.22
CA ARG A 63 1.27 1.54 -14.72
C ARG A 63 1.99 0.46 -15.54
N GLY A 64 1.41 -0.74 -15.67
CA GLY A 64 2.01 -1.87 -16.38
C GLY A 64 3.23 -2.47 -15.66
N HIS A 65 3.32 -2.32 -14.34
CA HIS A 65 4.34 -2.97 -13.54
C HIS A 65 3.93 -4.40 -13.20
N ALA A 66 4.91 -5.30 -13.12
CA ALA A 66 4.67 -6.67 -12.70
C ALA A 66 4.15 -6.69 -11.25
N LEU A 67 3.02 -7.34 -11.02
CA LEU A 67 2.49 -7.53 -9.68
C LEU A 67 3.42 -8.43 -8.86
N PRO A 68 3.56 -8.18 -7.55
CA PRO A 68 4.20 -9.15 -6.68
C PRO A 68 3.37 -10.46 -6.66
N PRO A 69 4.00 -11.60 -6.35
CA PRO A 69 3.28 -12.81 -6.04
C PRO A 69 2.16 -12.56 -5.00
N GLU A 70 1.10 -13.34 -5.06
CA GLU A 70 0.14 -13.40 -3.94
C GLU A 70 0.92 -13.83 -2.69
N ALA A 71 0.70 -13.13 -1.59
CA ALA A 71 1.29 -13.56 -0.32
C ALA A 71 0.67 -14.91 0.04
N HIS A 72 1.50 -15.92 0.31
CA HIS A 72 1.03 -17.14 0.93
C HIS A 72 0.53 -16.78 2.33
N VAL A 73 -0.79 -16.62 2.46
CA VAL A 73 -1.45 -16.62 3.75
C VAL A 73 -1.44 -18.08 4.22
N GLU A 74 -0.47 -18.43 5.06
CA GLU A 74 -0.59 -19.64 5.89
C GLU A 74 -1.97 -19.56 6.56
N PRO A 75 -2.86 -20.57 6.41
CA PRO A 75 -4.14 -20.56 7.07
C PRO A 75 -3.88 -20.42 8.57
N GLY A 76 -4.20 -19.23 9.10
CA GLY A 76 -3.93 -18.89 10.48
C GLY A 76 -4.49 -19.97 11.40
N THR A 77 -3.61 -20.59 12.18
CA THR A 77 -3.97 -21.35 13.36
C THR A 77 -4.68 -20.38 14.30
N GLY A 78 -6.01 -20.36 14.20
CA GLY A 78 -6.86 -19.64 15.13
C GLY A 78 -6.50 -20.05 16.56
N ARG A 79 -6.12 -19.04 17.35
CA ARG A 79 -6.18 -19.06 18.81
C ARG A 79 -6.88 -17.80 19.25
#